data_AF-A0A970YDB5-F1
#
_entry.id   AF-A0A970YDB5-F1
#
_cell.length_a   1.000
_cell.length_b   1.000
_cell.length_c   1.000
_cell.angle_alpha   90.00
_cell.angle_beta   90.00
_cell.angle_gamma   90.00
#
_symmetry.space_group_name_H-M   'P 1'
#
loop_
_entity.id
_entity.type
_entity.pdbx_description
1 polymer ?
#
loop_
_entity_poly.entity_id
_entity_poly.type
_entity_poly.pdbx_seq_one_letter_code
_entity_poly.pdbx_strand_id
1 'polypeptide(L)'
;PDLPGGAVILATGSHGSAAATAGSSGEQDTHTIDNGVIIPAREGGMDAPTAIAEGKKAALLADRYLRGMSGRLIAESGRNVSALKPDLSGLEPKSAVRPSRGGAYSKEEARSEAGRCAGCRCLRCVKACELLSKGRSYPKRYINEVAQSLGPVEKLTELVSKRRIYSCNLCGLCGSVCPERVDMGEVYLSARRILYEKGKLPPAFHEFFLNDMLFSNSEASLTLPGERGSGYMFFPGCRLGAFLPDETEAAYRYLNAKLGGSVAITLGCCGAPAYWAGREDLRADAARLFRSRWEELGRPEVILACPSCEKQLREYAPDIPRTMLWNLMERLGLPEGAEDLSGRTFSVFDPCSASGDTALQSSVRALLRGAGAELEEMPEKGGCCGYGGLISYADPELLNAVARRRAERSGAEYAAYCVNCRDTFLRCGKSTSHILELLFPQKDQRPAPTLDGQRENRLALARRLRGESGETGGAARVVADDALIKKLDGQYILLGQLERAIERAEETGSRFYDEERDTYTCMLREGSATYWAEYRREGELLRLLNAYSHHIAVIDSPDG
;
A
#
# COMPACT_ATOMS: atom_id res chain seq x y z
N PRO A 1 37.87 14.18 44.68
CA PRO A 1 37.41 15.58 44.56
C PRO A 1 36.09 15.60 43.80
N ASP A 2 34.99 15.70 44.55
CA ASP A 2 33.67 15.96 44.02
C ASP A 2 33.71 17.31 43.27
N LEU A 3 33.52 17.26 41.96
CA LEU A 3 33.36 18.46 41.13
C LEU A 3 31.87 18.81 41.12
N PRO A 4 31.45 19.92 41.77
CA PRO A 4 30.10 20.43 41.67
C PRO A 4 29.97 21.16 40.34
N GLY A 5 29.53 20.44 39.32
CA GLY A 5 29.37 20.94 37.96
C GLY A 5 29.84 19.89 36.96
N GLY A 6 28.91 19.39 36.14
CA GLY A 6 29.20 18.35 35.15
C GLY A 6 30.39 18.71 34.27
N ALA A 7 31.45 17.89 34.32
CA ALA A 7 32.65 18.09 33.53
C ALA A 7 32.58 17.26 32.23
N VAL A 8 32.88 17.90 31.09
CA VAL A 8 33.14 17.22 29.81
C VAL A 8 34.64 16.99 29.70
N ILE A 9 35.11 15.73 29.75
CA ILE A 9 36.53 15.40 29.65
C ILE A 9 36.84 14.92 28.23
N LEU A 10 37.44 15.80 27.43
CA LEU A 10 37.93 15.53 26.07
C LEU A 10 39.42 15.17 26.12
N ALA A 11 39.76 13.91 26.33
CA ALA A 11 41.15 13.45 26.24
C ALA A 11 41.55 13.30 24.75
N THR A 12 42.14 14.34 24.16
CA THR A 12 42.69 14.30 22.80
C THR A 12 44.16 14.68 22.84
N GLY A 13 45.07 13.70 22.90
CA GLY A 13 46.51 13.96 22.86
C GLY A 13 47.38 12.71 22.91
N SER A 14 48.52 12.76 22.22
CA SER A 14 49.53 11.69 22.10
C SER A 14 50.21 11.30 23.43
N HIS A 15 49.90 12.00 24.52
CA HIS A 15 50.41 11.73 25.88
C HIS A 15 49.27 11.66 26.91
N GLY A 16 48.08 11.19 26.52
CA GLY A 16 46.89 11.11 27.37
C GLY A 16 47.01 10.12 28.53
N SER A 17 47.80 10.45 29.55
CA SER A 17 47.81 9.79 30.86
C SER A 17 46.68 10.37 31.73
N ALA A 18 45.43 10.09 31.35
CA ALA A 18 44.30 10.23 32.25
C ALA A 18 43.55 8.90 32.25
N ALA A 19 43.98 8.03 33.18
CA ALA A 19 43.30 6.79 33.50
C ALA A 19 41.87 7.10 33.95
N ALA A 20 40.90 6.83 33.08
CA ALA A 20 39.55 6.56 33.52
C ALA A 20 39.51 5.08 33.92
N THR A 21 39.65 4.80 35.21
CA THR A 21 39.33 3.50 35.80
C THR A 21 37.83 3.25 35.64
N ALA A 22 37.43 2.77 34.46
CA ALA A 22 36.15 2.10 34.28
C ALA A 22 36.37 0.63 34.70
N GLY A 23 35.63 0.20 35.72
CA GLY A 23 35.65 -1.17 36.20
C GLY A 23 35.44 -2.16 35.06
N SER A 24 36.17 -3.27 35.15
CA SER A 24 36.10 -4.42 34.27
C SER A 24 34.67 -4.95 34.14
N SER A 25 33.98 -4.59 33.06
CA SER A 25 32.93 -5.41 32.46
C SER A 25 33.25 -5.54 30.97
N GLY A 26 33.24 -6.78 30.48
CA GLY A 26 33.82 -7.17 29.20
C GLY A 26 33.06 -6.74 27.94
N GLU A 27 32.58 -5.50 27.84
CA GLU A 27 32.04 -4.92 26.60
C GLU A 27 32.67 -3.54 26.36
N GLN A 28 33.31 -3.37 25.19
CA GLN A 28 34.07 -2.19 24.79
C GLN A 28 33.18 -0.97 24.44
N ASP A 29 32.26 -0.57 25.32
CA ASP A 29 31.46 0.66 25.18
C ASP A 29 32.02 1.78 26.07
N THR A 30 33.03 2.46 25.55
CA THR A 30 33.84 3.45 26.27
C THR A 30 33.32 4.87 26.06
N HIS A 31 32.05 5.14 26.33
CA HIS A 31 31.49 6.51 26.25
C HIS A 31 30.42 6.84 27.30
N THR A 32 30.41 6.18 28.45
CA THR A 32 29.38 6.45 29.48
C THR A 32 29.93 6.39 30.90
N ILE A 33 29.70 7.46 31.67
CA ILE A 33 29.59 7.43 33.13
C ILE A 33 28.38 8.27 33.52
N ASP A 34 27.76 7.96 34.66
CA ASP A 34 26.50 8.56 35.13
C ASP A 34 26.51 10.09 35.27
N ASN A 35 27.67 10.78 35.20
CA ASN A 35 27.79 12.24 35.36
C ASN A 35 28.77 12.94 34.39
N GLY A 36 29.14 12.35 33.25
CA GLY A 36 30.02 13.01 32.26
C GLY A 36 30.31 12.22 30.99
N VAL A 37 30.96 12.87 30.00
CA VAL A 37 31.41 12.26 28.73
C VAL A 37 32.91 12.02 28.79
N ILE A 38 33.34 10.76 28.60
CA ILE A 38 34.76 10.38 28.43
C ILE A 38 34.96 9.76 27.04
N ILE A 39 35.98 10.24 26.33
CA ILE A 39 36.52 9.58 25.13
C ILE A 39 37.82 8.88 25.56
N PRO A 40 37.95 7.56 25.44
CA PRO A 40 39.20 6.89 25.75
C PRO A 40 40.27 7.30 24.73
N ALA A 41 41.47 7.62 25.21
CA ALA A 41 42.65 7.54 24.38
C ALA A 41 42.93 6.06 24.10
N ARG A 42 43.03 5.66 22.83
CA ARG A 42 43.46 4.30 22.47
C ARG A 42 44.98 4.29 22.24
N GLU A 43 45.68 3.43 22.95
CA GLU A 43 47.09 3.15 22.69
C GLU A 43 47.26 2.51 21.30
N GLY A 44 48.26 2.96 20.52
CA GLY A 44 48.59 2.40 19.20
C GLY A 44 48.29 3.28 17.99
N GLY A 45 47.72 4.48 18.20
CA GLY A 45 47.36 5.39 17.11
C GLY A 45 46.10 4.93 16.38
N MET A 46 45.22 5.88 16.09
CA MET A 46 43.96 5.63 15.41
C MET A 46 44.08 6.16 13.98
N ASP A 47 43.58 5.41 12.98
CA ASP A 47 43.48 5.97 11.63
C ASP A 47 42.57 7.22 11.65
N ALA A 48 42.88 8.19 10.79
CA ALA A 48 42.17 9.48 10.79
C ALA A 48 40.64 9.34 10.65
N PRO A 49 40.09 8.45 9.80
CA PRO A 49 38.64 8.22 9.74
C PRO A 49 38.03 7.76 11.07
N THR A 50 38.67 6.82 11.76
CA THR A 50 38.20 6.33 13.05
C THR A 50 38.30 7.44 14.11
N ALA A 51 39.36 8.24 14.11
CA ALA A 51 39.51 9.38 15.03
C ALA A 51 38.43 10.44 14.84
N ILE A 52 38.08 10.76 13.59
CA ILE A 52 37.00 11.69 13.26
C ILE A 52 35.64 11.12 13.70
N ALA A 53 35.39 9.82 13.51
CA ALA A 53 34.14 9.17 13.90
C ALA A 53 33.95 9.21 15.43
N GLU A 54 34.98 8.87 16.19
CA GLU A 54 34.97 8.92 17.66
C GLU A 54 34.81 10.35 18.19
N GLY A 55 35.51 11.32 17.59
CA GLY A 55 35.34 12.74 17.91
C GLY A 55 33.91 13.24 17.67
N LYS A 56 33.28 12.81 16.56
CA LYS A 56 31.87 13.14 16.28
C LYS A 56 30.91 12.51 17.30
N LYS A 57 31.11 11.25 17.67
CA LYS A 57 30.29 10.57 18.69
C LYS A 57 30.35 11.32 20.02
N ALA A 58 31.55 11.73 20.42
CA ALA A 58 31.75 12.47 21.65
C ALA A 58 31.13 13.87 21.62
N ALA A 59 31.26 14.59 20.51
CA ALA A 59 30.60 15.89 20.35
C ALA A 59 29.06 15.76 20.46
N LEU A 60 28.48 14.71 19.88
CA LEU A 60 27.05 14.43 20.01
C LEU A 60 26.64 14.07 21.44
N LEU A 61 27.45 13.28 22.15
CA LEU A 61 27.21 12.96 23.55
C LEU A 61 27.28 14.19 24.44
N ALA A 62 28.25 15.07 24.21
CA ALA A 62 28.39 16.34 24.92
C ALA A 62 27.16 17.24 24.69
N ASP A 63 26.72 17.41 23.43
CA ASP A 63 25.51 18.18 23.11
C ASP A 63 24.25 17.57 23.76
N ARG A 64 24.10 16.24 23.77
CA ARG A 64 22.98 15.58 24.44
C ARG A 64 22.98 15.83 25.94
N TYR A 65 24.15 15.69 26.57
CA TYR A 65 24.34 15.93 28.00
C TYR A 65 23.98 17.38 28.37
N LEU A 66 24.51 18.36 27.62
CA LEU A 66 24.23 19.78 27.83
C LEU A 66 22.73 20.13 27.69
N ARG A 67 21.97 19.34 26.91
CA ARG A 67 20.52 19.48 26.74
C ARG A 67 19.69 18.69 27.76
N GLY A 68 20.33 18.07 28.77
CA GLY A 68 19.64 17.25 29.78
C GLY A 68 19.05 15.95 29.21
N MET A 69 19.54 15.47 28.06
CA MET A 69 19.11 14.19 27.48
C MET A 69 20.00 13.04 27.96
N SER A 70 19.55 11.79 27.76
CA SER A 70 20.33 10.61 28.17
C SER A 70 21.74 10.60 27.55
N GLY A 71 22.74 10.33 28.40
CA GLY A 71 24.15 10.15 28.02
C GLY A 71 24.44 8.82 27.29
N ARG A 72 23.42 8.00 27.02
CA ARG A 72 23.55 6.83 26.15
C ARG A 72 23.24 7.25 24.71
N LEU A 73 24.24 7.17 23.84
CA LEU A 73 23.95 6.93 22.43
C LEU A 73 23.42 5.50 22.34
N ILE A 74 22.34 5.28 21.59
CA ILE A 74 22.03 3.93 21.10
C ILE A 74 23.24 3.58 20.23
N ALA A 75 24.17 2.79 20.79
CA ALA A 75 25.39 2.43 20.14
C ALA A 75 25.03 1.57 18.93
N GLU A 76 25.33 2.05 17.72
CA GLU A 76 25.81 1.15 16.69
C GLU A 76 27.21 0.73 17.15
N SER A 77 27.27 -0.31 17.99
CA SER A 77 28.52 -0.86 18.50
C SER A 77 29.23 -1.61 17.36
N GLY A 78 30.49 -1.24 17.10
CA GLY A 78 31.40 -1.98 16.22
C GLY A 78 31.79 -1.29 14.90
N ARG A 79 32.88 -1.79 14.29
CA ARG A 79 33.22 -1.53 12.89
C ARG A 79 32.13 -2.16 12.03
N ASN A 80 31.10 -1.40 11.70
CA ASN A 80 30.07 -1.85 10.77
C ASN A 80 30.69 -1.88 9.37
N VAL A 81 30.99 -3.07 8.86
CA VAL A 81 31.29 -3.25 7.44
C VAL A 81 30.04 -2.87 6.67
N SER A 82 30.14 -1.83 5.83
CA SER A 82 28.99 -1.40 5.05
C SER A 82 28.54 -2.53 4.12
N ALA A 83 27.27 -2.92 4.18
CA ALA A 83 26.70 -3.82 3.17
C ALA A 83 26.46 -3.11 1.82
N LEU A 84 26.77 -1.81 1.72
CA LEU A 84 26.70 -1.07 0.47
C LEU A 84 27.74 -1.63 -0.51
N LYS A 85 27.24 -2.33 -1.52
CA LYS A 85 27.99 -2.61 -2.75
C LYS A 85 27.61 -1.54 -3.77
N PRO A 86 28.39 -0.45 -3.91
CA PRO A 86 28.10 0.59 -4.88
C PRO A 86 28.28 0.03 -6.29
N ASP A 87 27.42 0.46 -7.20
CA ASP A 87 27.60 0.20 -8.62
C ASP A 87 28.69 1.15 -9.15
N LEU A 88 29.77 0.56 -9.68
CA LEU A 88 30.95 1.27 -10.18
C LEU A 88 31.02 1.28 -11.72
N SER A 89 30.02 0.72 -12.42
CA SER A 89 30.05 0.46 -13.87
C SER A 89 30.19 1.71 -14.76
N GLY A 90 30.06 2.92 -14.20
CA GLY A 90 30.26 4.19 -14.90
C GLY A 90 31.35 5.10 -14.30
N LEU A 91 32.21 4.58 -13.43
CA LEU A 91 33.28 5.36 -12.80
C LEU A 91 34.64 4.99 -13.35
N GLU A 92 35.36 5.98 -13.87
CA GLU A 92 36.76 5.80 -14.27
C GLU A 92 37.67 5.65 -13.03
N PRO A 93 38.49 4.59 -12.96
CA PRO A 93 39.46 4.43 -11.87
C PRO A 93 40.49 5.56 -11.88
N LYS A 94 40.64 6.25 -10.75
CA LYS A 94 41.67 7.29 -10.55
C LYS A 94 42.68 6.83 -9.51
N SER A 95 43.97 7.06 -9.78
CA SER A 95 45.06 6.81 -8.84
C SER A 95 44.99 7.70 -7.61
N ALA A 96 45.45 7.20 -6.46
CA ALA A 96 45.46 7.98 -5.22
C ALA A 96 46.44 9.14 -5.25
N VAL A 97 46.00 10.31 -4.78
CA VAL A 97 46.86 11.47 -4.58
C VAL A 97 47.65 11.22 -3.30
N ARG A 98 48.98 11.21 -3.39
CA ARG A 98 49.85 11.02 -2.22
C ARG A 98 50.34 12.39 -1.73
N PRO A 99 50.41 12.61 -0.41
CA PRO A 99 50.92 13.86 0.14
C PRO A 99 52.40 14.03 -0.19
N SER A 100 52.77 15.16 -0.81
CA SER A 100 54.16 15.46 -1.19
C SER A 100 55.05 15.88 -0.01
N ARG A 101 54.48 16.33 1.12
CA ARG A 101 55.23 16.88 2.27
C ARG A 101 55.05 16.07 3.53
N GLY A 102 56.00 15.15 3.82
CA GLY A 102 56.13 14.52 5.14
C GLY A 102 54.86 13.83 5.66
N GLY A 103 53.99 13.35 4.77
CA GLY A 103 52.72 12.72 5.13
C GLY A 103 51.51 13.65 5.27
N ALA A 104 51.66 14.97 5.11
CA ALA A 104 50.56 15.94 5.15
C ALA A 104 50.18 16.43 3.73
N TYR A 105 48.87 16.48 3.46
CA TYR A 105 48.34 17.04 2.22
C TYR A 105 48.41 18.57 2.24
N SER A 106 48.84 19.18 1.14
CA SER A 106 48.52 20.58 0.82
C SER A 106 47.02 20.74 0.54
N LYS A 107 46.53 21.98 0.52
CA LYS A 107 45.12 22.29 0.24
C LYS A 107 44.69 21.77 -1.14
N GLU A 108 45.57 21.89 -2.12
CA GLU A 108 45.35 21.46 -3.50
C GLU A 108 45.32 19.93 -3.60
N GLU A 109 46.27 19.24 -2.97
CA GLU A 109 46.30 17.77 -2.94
C GLU A 109 45.08 17.21 -2.19
N ALA A 110 44.69 17.82 -1.07
CA ALA A 110 43.50 17.43 -0.32
C ALA A 110 42.21 17.59 -1.15
N ARG A 111 42.08 18.69 -1.90
CA ARG A 111 40.96 18.91 -2.83
C ARG A 111 40.96 17.87 -3.95
N SER A 112 42.12 17.57 -4.52
CA SER A 112 42.24 16.58 -5.58
C SER A 112 41.89 15.17 -5.10
N GLU A 113 42.36 14.78 -3.91
CA GLU A 113 42.01 13.49 -3.30
C GLU A 113 40.52 13.41 -2.95
N ALA A 114 39.96 14.47 -2.35
CA ALA A 114 38.52 14.54 -2.07
C ALA A 114 37.67 14.47 -3.35
N GLY A 115 38.15 15.05 -4.46
CA GLY A 115 37.52 14.98 -5.78
C GLY A 115 37.50 13.58 -6.40
N ARG A 116 38.25 12.61 -5.86
CA ARG A 116 38.13 11.18 -6.24
C ARG A 116 36.94 10.49 -5.57
N CYS A 117 36.32 11.08 -4.56
CA CYS A 117 35.15 10.52 -3.90
C CYS A 117 33.95 10.53 -4.85
N ALA A 118 33.43 9.34 -5.17
CA ALA A 118 32.22 9.19 -6.00
C ALA A 118 30.92 9.53 -5.25
N GLY A 119 31.00 9.90 -3.96
CA GLY A 119 29.82 10.23 -3.16
C GLY A 119 28.85 9.06 -3.01
N CYS A 120 29.37 7.84 -2.84
CA CYS A 120 28.59 6.60 -2.78
C CYS A 120 27.42 6.71 -1.77
N ARG A 121 26.19 6.61 -2.27
CA ARG A 121 24.96 6.58 -1.47
C ARG A 121 24.13 5.37 -1.87
N CYS A 122 23.60 4.65 -0.89
CA CYS A 122 22.60 3.61 -1.17
C CYS A 122 21.29 4.27 -1.59
N LEU A 123 20.91 4.14 -2.87
CA LEU A 123 19.66 4.66 -3.41
C LEU A 123 18.75 3.55 -3.96
N ARG A 124 18.99 2.27 -3.63
CA ARG A 124 18.22 1.14 -4.20
C ARG A 124 16.72 1.28 -3.94
N CYS A 125 16.33 1.52 -2.69
CA CYS A 125 14.92 1.71 -2.32
C CYS A 125 14.33 3.01 -2.92
N VAL A 126 15.14 4.07 -3.05
CA VAL A 126 14.72 5.35 -3.67
C VAL A 126 14.49 5.17 -5.18
N LYS A 127 15.37 4.45 -5.89
CA LYS A 127 15.21 4.12 -7.31
C LYS A 127 14.02 3.18 -7.55
N ALA A 128 13.77 2.27 -6.62
CA ALA A 128 12.68 1.30 -6.73
C ALA A 128 11.30 1.90 -6.39
N CYS A 129 11.20 2.89 -5.49
CA CYS A 129 9.93 3.39 -4.94
C CYS A 129 9.68 4.86 -5.27
N GLU A 130 8.57 5.14 -5.97
CA GLU A 130 8.22 6.51 -6.39
C GLU A 130 7.95 7.45 -5.21
N LEU A 131 7.35 6.96 -4.13
CA LEU A 131 7.15 7.74 -2.89
C LEU A 131 8.47 8.28 -2.33
N LEU A 132 9.50 7.41 -2.31
CA LEU A 132 10.81 7.75 -1.78
C LEU A 132 11.57 8.67 -2.75
N SER A 133 11.44 8.43 -4.06
CA SER A 133 11.99 9.30 -5.12
C SER A 133 11.44 10.73 -5.04
N LYS A 134 10.10 10.88 -5.00
CA LYS A 134 9.39 12.18 -4.91
C LYS A 134 9.84 13.00 -3.69
N GLY A 135 10.12 12.34 -2.57
CA GLY A 135 10.52 13.03 -1.35
C GLY A 135 11.99 13.48 -1.29
N ARG A 136 12.82 13.17 -2.31
CA ARG A 136 14.23 13.61 -2.44
C ARG A 136 15.10 13.41 -1.17
N SER A 137 14.85 12.34 -0.42
CA SER A 137 15.57 12.03 0.82
C SER A 137 15.69 10.51 1.00
N TYR A 138 16.15 10.05 2.17
CA TYR A 138 16.48 8.66 2.46
C TYR A 138 15.70 8.12 3.67
N PRO A 139 15.51 6.78 3.77
CA PRO A 139 14.67 6.14 4.78
C PRO A 139 14.84 6.65 6.21
N LYS A 140 16.07 6.76 6.72
CA LYS A 140 16.34 7.22 8.10
C LYS A 140 15.77 8.62 8.39
N ARG A 141 15.80 9.53 7.43
CA ARG A 141 15.17 10.86 7.62
C ARG A 141 13.65 10.74 7.67
N TYR A 142 13.04 9.95 6.78
CA TYR A 142 11.58 9.74 6.82
C TYR A 142 11.10 9.03 8.08
N ILE A 143 11.87 8.07 8.60
CA ILE A 143 11.57 7.42 9.89
C ILE A 143 11.54 8.46 11.01
N ASN A 144 12.52 9.37 11.05
CA ASN A 144 12.55 10.45 12.04
C ASN A 144 11.36 11.41 11.88
N GLU A 145 10.99 11.77 10.64
CA GLU A 145 9.83 12.62 10.36
C GLU A 145 8.52 11.95 10.82
N VAL A 146 8.38 10.63 10.58
CA VAL A 146 7.25 9.84 11.09
C VAL A 146 7.24 9.84 12.61
N ALA A 147 8.36 9.55 13.27
CA ALA A 147 8.45 9.53 14.73
C ALA A 147 8.09 10.88 15.36
N GLN A 148 8.57 11.99 14.78
CA GLN A 148 8.20 13.34 15.21
C GLN A 148 6.69 13.58 15.09
N SER A 149 6.08 13.07 14.02
CA SER A 149 4.64 13.23 13.75
C SER A 149 3.75 12.41 14.66
N LEU A 150 4.31 11.36 15.27
CA LEU A 150 3.65 10.54 16.27
C LEU A 150 3.92 11.03 17.71
N GLY A 151 4.79 12.03 17.87
CA GLY A 151 5.21 12.59 19.16
C GLY A 151 4.09 13.35 19.90
N PRO A 152 4.32 13.69 21.17
CA PRO A 152 3.29 14.32 22.03
C PRO A 152 3.05 15.81 21.72
N VAL A 153 3.97 16.49 21.02
CA VAL A 153 3.91 17.94 20.79
C VAL A 153 3.06 18.25 19.54
N GLU A 154 1.78 18.52 19.76
CA GLU A 154 0.74 18.62 18.74
C GLU A 154 1.01 19.68 17.65
N LYS A 155 1.55 20.86 18.02
CA LYS A 155 1.81 21.99 17.09
C LYS A 155 2.82 21.72 15.96
N LEU A 156 3.68 20.70 16.07
CA LEU A 156 4.63 20.31 15.03
C LEU A 156 4.10 19.19 14.11
N THR A 157 2.96 18.59 14.45
CA THR A 157 2.50 17.29 13.91
C THR A 157 1.41 17.38 12.84
N GLU A 158 0.85 18.56 12.59
CA GLU A 158 -0.52 18.60 12.06
C GLU A 158 -0.72 18.31 10.57
N LEU A 159 0.24 18.57 9.65
CA LEU A 159 -0.10 18.52 8.21
C LEU A 159 0.87 17.78 7.29
N VAL A 160 2.18 17.85 7.49
CA VAL A 160 3.14 17.44 6.44
C VAL A 160 3.34 15.92 6.36
N SER A 161 3.18 15.18 7.46
CA SER A 161 3.53 13.75 7.50
C SER A 161 2.35 12.79 7.36
N LYS A 162 1.12 13.18 7.73
CA LYS A 162 -0.05 12.26 7.64
C LYS A 162 -0.32 11.85 6.20
N ARG A 163 -0.31 12.80 5.26
CA ARG A 163 -0.45 12.53 3.82
C ARG A 163 0.64 11.57 3.34
N ARG A 164 1.90 11.79 3.71
CA ARG A 164 3.03 10.90 3.36
C ARG A 164 2.86 9.49 3.94
N ILE A 165 2.43 9.36 5.20
CA ILE A 165 2.15 8.07 5.84
C ILE A 165 1.11 7.28 5.02
N TYR A 166 0.07 7.94 4.54
CA TYR A 166 -0.98 7.36 3.70
C TYR A 166 -0.62 7.22 2.22
N SER A 167 0.47 7.86 1.77
CA SER A 167 0.96 7.76 0.40
C SER A 167 1.75 6.47 0.12
N CYS A 168 2.01 5.63 1.13
CA CYS A 168 2.67 4.34 0.93
C CYS A 168 1.69 3.25 0.50
N ASN A 169 2.03 2.49 -0.54
CA ASN A 169 1.21 1.35 -0.97
C ASN A 169 1.35 0.09 -0.10
N LEU A 170 2.25 0.09 0.89
CA LEU A 170 2.56 -1.08 1.75
C LEU A 170 2.99 -2.32 0.93
N CYS A 171 3.71 -2.08 -0.17
CA CYS A 171 4.10 -3.13 -1.11
C CYS A 171 5.34 -3.92 -0.70
N GLY A 172 6.12 -3.45 0.27
CA GLY A 172 7.36 -4.10 0.74
C GLY A 172 8.55 -4.04 -0.24
N LEU A 173 8.40 -3.41 -1.41
CA LEU A 173 9.46 -3.34 -2.42
C LEU A 173 10.73 -2.71 -1.85
N CYS A 174 10.61 -1.67 -1.02
CA CYS A 174 11.76 -1.05 -0.34
C CYS A 174 12.53 -2.03 0.55
N GLY A 175 11.83 -2.89 1.30
CA GLY A 175 12.45 -3.93 2.12
C GLY A 175 13.21 -4.95 1.27
N SER A 176 12.59 -5.41 0.18
CA SER A 176 13.18 -6.43 -0.70
C SER A 176 14.48 -6.00 -1.40
N VAL A 177 14.60 -4.72 -1.77
CA VAL A 177 15.80 -4.19 -2.45
C VAL A 177 16.85 -3.62 -1.50
N CYS A 178 16.52 -3.47 -0.22
CA CYS A 178 17.39 -2.90 0.79
C CYS A 178 18.38 -3.95 1.31
N PRO A 179 19.71 -3.71 1.23
CA PRO A 179 20.70 -4.64 1.79
C PRO A 179 20.52 -4.89 3.29
N GLU A 180 20.06 -3.87 4.02
CA GLU A 180 19.78 -3.91 5.46
C GLU A 180 18.32 -4.29 5.78
N ARG A 181 17.53 -4.68 4.76
CA ARG A 181 16.12 -5.08 4.88
C ARG A 181 15.19 -4.05 5.53
N VAL A 182 15.54 -2.76 5.47
CA VAL A 182 14.68 -1.67 5.94
C VAL A 182 13.43 -1.57 5.07
N ASP A 183 12.27 -1.91 5.64
CA ASP A 183 10.97 -1.79 4.98
C ASP A 183 10.20 -0.55 5.46
N MET A 184 10.11 0.47 4.59
CA MET A 184 9.29 1.65 4.87
C MET A 184 7.79 1.34 4.91
N GLY A 185 7.33 0.26 4.27
CA GLY A 185 5.94 -0.19 4.37
C GLY A 185 5.56 -0.50 5.81
N GLU A 186 6.39 -1.24 6.54
CA GLU A 186 6.16 -1.56 7.96
C GLU A 186 6.18 -0.33 8.86
N VAL A 187 7.11 0.61 8.59
CA VAL A 187 7.19 1.90 9.29
C VAL A 187 5.89 2.68 9.12
N TYR A 188 5.40 2.81 7.89
CA TYR A 188 4.18 3.56 7.62
C TYR A 188 2.93 2.84 8.13
N LEU A 189 2.86 1.51 8.06
CA LEU A 189 1.74 0.75 8.64
C LEU A 189 1.67 0.93 10.16
N SER A 190 2.81 0.81 10.85
CA SER A 190 2.90 1.05 12.29
C SER A 190 2.44 2.46 12.65
N ALA A 191 2.83 3.46 11.85
CA ALA A 191 2.37 4.83 12.04
C ALA A 191 0.84 4.98 11.86
N ARG A 192 0.24 4.30 10.88
CA ARG A 192 -1.22 4.30 10.67
C ARG A 192 -1.95 3.72 11.88
N ARG A 193 -1.47 2.60 12.42
CA ARG A 193 -2.02 1.97 13.64
C ARG A 193 -1.96 2.89 14.86
N ILE A 194 -0.81 3.51 15.10
CA ILE A 194 -0.64 4.46 16.22
C ILE A 194 -1.56 5.69 16.04
N LEU A 195 -1.71 6.19 14.81
CA LEU A 195 -2.65 7.29 14.54
C LEU A 195 -4.10 6.87 14.82
N TYR A 196 -4.47 5.63 14.51
CA TYR A 196 -5.80 5.10 14.79
C TYR A 196 -6.04 4.99 16.30
N GLU A 197 -5.14 4.36 17.04
CA GLU A 197 -5.22 4.21 18.51
C GLU A 197 -5.34 5.56 19.23
N LYS A 198 -4.71 6.61 18.67
CA LYS A 198 -4.78 7.98 19.21
C LYS A 198 -6.02 8.77 18.74
N GLY A 199 -6.90 8.19 17.91
CA GLY A 199 -8.06 8.89 17.34
C GLY A 199 -7.68 10.02 16.36
N LYS A 200 -6.47 9.97 15.78
CA LYS A 200 -5.90 11.03 14.92
C LYS A 200 -5.88 10.67 13.43
N LEU A 201 -6.56 9.58 13.07
CA LEU A 201 -6.70 9.10 11.70
C LEU A 201 -7.58 10.05 10.88
N PRO A 202 -7.10 10.62 9.76
CA PRO A 202 -7.96 11.44 8.89
C PRO A 202 -8.94 10.53 8.13
N PRO A 203 -10.27 10.63 8.39
CA PRO A 203 -11.26 9.76 7.76
C PRO A 203 -11.22 9.80 6.24
N ALA A 204 -10.96 10.99 5.69
CA ALA A 204 -10.81 11.26 4.26
C ALA A 204 -9.89 10.29 3.52
N PHE A 205 -8.87 9.71 4.17
CA PHE A 205 -7.91 8.85 3.48
C PHE A 205 -8.33 7.38 3.37
N HIS A 206 -9.40 6.95 4.04
CA HIS A 206 -9.74 5.53 4.09
C HIS A 206 -11.24 5.22 4.15
N GLU A 207 -12.10 6.15 4.54
CA GLU A 207 -13.51 5.89 4.85
C GLU A 207 -14.25 5.25 3.66
N PHE A 208 -14.10 5.76 2.45
CA PHE A 208 -14.72 5.17 1.26
C PHE A 208 -14.40 3.67 1.11
N PHE A 209 -13.11 3.31 1.23
CA PHE A 209 -12.65 1.94 1.05
C PHE A 209 -13.08 1.01 2.19
N LEU A 210 -13.16 1.55 3.42
CA LEU A 210 -13.71 0.81 4.55
C LEU A 210 -15.20 0.56 4.37
N ASN A 211 -15.96 1.55 3.92
CA ASN A 211 -17.39 1.42 3.67
C ASN A 211 -17.66 0.45 2.51
N ASP A 212 -16.87 0.48 1.44
CA ASP A 212 -16.97 -0.48 0.34
C ASP A 212 -16.61 -1.92 0.77
N MET A 213 -15.63 -2.07 1.66
CA MET A 213 -15.30 -3.34 2.29
C MET A 213 -16.45 -3.86 3.16
N LEU A 214 -17.05 -3.00 3.99
CA LEU A 214 -18.19 -3.34 4.83
C LEU A 214 -19.39 -3.77 3.98
N PHE A 215 -19.73 -3.00 2.95
CA PHE A 215 -20.76 -3.36 1.95
C PHE A 215 -20.51 -4.74 1.32
N SER A 216 -19.26 -5.04 0.97
CA SER A 216 -18.89 -6.37 0.42
C SER A 216 -19.07 -7.51 1.42
N ASN A 217 -18.99 -7.20 2.72
CA ASN A 217 -19.08 -8.17 3.81
C ASN A 217 -20.51 -8.28 4.39
N SER A 218 -21.40 -7.35 4.04
CA SER A 218 -22.82 -7.33 4.40
C SER A 218 -23.71 -7.58 3.18
N GLU A 219 -24.17 -6.52 2.52
CA GLU A 219 -25.22 -6.52 1.50
C GLU A 219 -24.86 -7.37 0.28
N ALA A 220 -23.63 -7.22 -0.23
CA ALA A 220 -23.16 -7.97 -1.39
C ALA A 220 -22.46 -9.29 -1.03
N SER A 221 -22.64 -9.74 0.21
CA SER A 221 -22.00 -10.93 0.70
C SER A 221 -22.85 -12.18 0.45
N LEU A 222 -22.17 -13.31 0.19
CA LEU A 222 -22.81 -14.58 -0.09
C LEU A 222 -21.96 -15.74 0.43
N THR A 223 -22.62 -16.78 0.95
CA THR A 223 -22.03 -18.11 1.15
C THR A 223 -23.02 -19.14 0.63
N LEU A 224 -22.59 -20.00 -0.28
CA LEU A 224 -23.38 -21.13 -0.77
C LEU A 224 -22.56 -22.42 -0.65
N PRO A 225 -23.13 -23.51 -0.12
CA PRO A 225 -22.44 -24.80 -0.05
C PRO A 225 -22.26 -25.40 -1.45
N GLY A 226 -21.32 -26.34 -1.59
CA GLY A 226 -21.20 -27.12 -2.82
C GLY A 226 -22.36 -28.10 -3.00
N GLU A 227 -22.72 -28.38 -4.24
CA GLU A 227 -23.85 -29.28 -4.60
C GLU A 227 -23.69 -30.69 -4.04
N ARG A 228 -22.45 -31.17 -3.92
CA ARG A 228 -22.11 -32.52 -3.44
C ARG A 228 -21.16 -32.46 -2.23
N GLY A 229 -21.42 -31.49 -1.34
CA GLY A 229 -20.58 -31.19 -0.19
C GLY A 229 -19.52 -30.14 -0.50
N SER A 230 -18.83 -29.66 0.53
CA SER A 230 -17.89 -28.56 0.44
C SER A 230 -16.48 -29.08 0.73
N GLY A 231 -15.86 -29.77 -0.24
CA GLY A 231 -14.45 -30.15 -0.15
C GLY A 231 -13.53 -28.94 -0.40
N TYR A 232 -14.00 -28.01 -1.24
CA TYR A 232 -13.35 -26.76 -1.55
C TYR A 232 -14.28 -25.57 -1.32
N MET A 233 -13.70 -24.40 -1.03
CA MET A 233 -14.40 -23.11 -0.98
C MET A 233 -13.71 -22.13 -1.91
N PHE A 234 -14.38 -21.75 -3.00
CA PHE A 234 -13.90 -20.70 -3.88
C PHE A 234 -14.17 -19.32 -3.28
N PHE A 235 -13.10 -18.57 -3.04
CA PHE A 235 -13.14 -17.20 -2.57
C PHE A 235 -12.46 -16.28 -3.59
N PRO A 236 -13.22 -15.67 -4.52
CA PRO A 236 -12.66 -14.78 -5.53
C PRO A 236 -12.20 -13.43 -4.94
N GLY A 237 -12.71 -13.07 -3.76
CA GLY A 237 -12.54 -11.75 -3.17
C GLY A 237 -13.42 -10.68 -3.81
N CYS A 238 -13.58 -9.56 -3.13
CA CYS A 238 -14.59 -8.55 -3.48
C CYS A 238 -14.34 -7.84 -4.82
N ARG A 239 -13.08 -7.65 -5.22
CA ARG A 239 -12.74 -6.87 -6.42
C ARG A 239 -13.01 -7.63 -7.71
N LEU A 240 -12.87 -8.95 -7.72
CA LEU A 240 -13.18 -9.75 -8.91
C LEU A 240 -14.67 -9.73 -9.23
N GLY A 241 -15.54 -9.92 -8.23
CA GLY A 241 -16.99 -9.78 -8.42
C GLY A 241 -17.44 -8.36 -8.79
N ALA A 242 -16.64 -7.33 -8.50
CA ALA A 242 -16.95 -5.96 -8.87
C ALA A 242 -16.55 -5.60 -10.31
N PHE A 243 -15.47 -6.18 -10.83
CA PHE A 243 -14.89 -5.81 -12.14
C PHE A 243 -15.14 -6.84 -13.23
N LEU A 244 -15.12 -8.12 -12.84
CA LEU A 244 -15.19 -9.29 -13.73
C LEU A 244 -16.22 -10.29 -13.19
N PRO A 245 -17.49 -9.88 -12.96
CA PRO A 245 -18.50 -10.74 -12.33
C PRO A 245 -18.76 -12.01 -13.15
N ASP A 246 -18.83 -11.88 -14.48
CA ASP A 246 -19.16 -12.99 -15.37
C ASP A 246 -17.99 -13.99 -15.47
N GLU A 247 -16.75 -13.52 -15.57
CA GLU A 247 -15.56 -14.37 -15.54
C GLU A 247 -15.38 -15.02 -14.16
N THR A 248 -15.74 -14.32 -13.08
CA THR A 248 -15.73 -14.89 -11.71
C THR A 248 -16.71 -16.05 -11.60
N GLU A 249 -17.92 -15.89 -12.15
CA GLU A 249 -18.94 -16.93 -12.18
C GLU A 249 -18.53 -18.11 -13.08
N ALA A 250 -17.91 -17.82 -14.23
CA ALA A 250 -17.37 -18.84 -15.12
C ALA A 250 -16.24 -19.66 -14.45
N ALA A 251 -15.33 -19.02 -13.73
CA ALA A 251 -14.30 -19.69 -12.96
C ALA A 251 -14.90 -20.59 -11.86
N TYR A 252 -15.96 -20.13 -11.17
CA TYR A 252 -16.69 -20.95 -10.21
C TYR A 252 -17.32 -22.19 -10.87
N ARG A 253 -18.02 -22.01 -12.00
CA ARG A 253 -18.61 -23.13 -12.75
C ARG A 253 -17.57 -24.15 -13.21
N TYR A 254 -16.43 -23.67 -13.72
CA TYR A 254 -15.32 -24.53 -14.12
C TYR A 254 -14.78 -25.36 -12.94
N LEU A 255 -14.55 -24.73 -11.78
CA LEU A 255 -14.10 -25.44 -10.58
C LEU A 255 -15.11 -26.50 -10.16
N ASN A 256 -16.39 -26.15 -10.14
CA ASN A 256 -17.46 -27.07 -9.76
C ASN A 256 -17.53 -28.27 -10.71
N ALA A 257 -17.40 -28.05 -12.02
CA ALA A 257 -17.36 -29.11 -13.02
C ALA A 257 -16.14 -30.03 -12.87
N LYS A 258 -14.93 -29.46 -12.71
CA LYS A 258 -13.69 -30.25 -12.59
C LYS A 258 -13.54 -30.98 -11.25
N LEU A 259 -14.19 -30.49 -10.19
CA LEU A 259 -14.13 -31.05 -8.84
C LEU A 259 -15.43 -31.75 -8.44
N GLY A 260 -16.26 -32.13 -9.41
CA GLY A 260 -17.41 -33.03 -9.21
C GLY A 260 -18.50 -32.47 -8.30
N GLY A 261 -18.77 -31.16 -8.33
CA GLY A 261 -19.84 -30.54 -7.53
C GLY A 261 -19.43 -30.18 -6.09
N SER A 262 -18.15 -30.36 -5.72
CA SER A 262 -17.67 -30.25 -4.33
C SER A 262 -17.18 -28.85 -3.93
N VAL A 263 -17.58 -27.81 -4.68
CA VAL A 263 -17.05 -26.44 -4.52
C VAL A 263 -18.14 -25.52 -3.99
N ALA A 264 -17.98 -25.11 -2.74
CA ALA A 264 -18.71 -23.99 -2.16
C ALA A 264 -18.20 -22.66 -2.72
N ILE A 265 -19.00 -21.60 -2.63
CA ILE A 265 -18.56 -20.24 -2.98
C ILE A 265 -18.87 -19.27 -1.85
N THR A 266 -17.91 -18.41 -1.55
CA THR A 266 -18.10 -17.30 -0.63
C THR A 266 -17.67 -15.98 -1.27
N LEU A 267 -18.61 -15.05 -1.38
CA LEU A 267 -18.35 -13.67 -1.77
C LEU A 267 -18.14 -12.81 -0.53
N GLY A 268 -17.10 -11.98 -0.55
CA GLY A 268 -16.75 -11.08 0.53
C GLY A 268 -15.39 -10.42 0.34
N CYS A 269 -15.00 -9.58 1.28
CA CYS A 269 -13.68 -8.95 1.36
C CYS A 269 -12.82 -9.58 2.46
N CYS A 270 -11.57 -9.88 2.13
CA CYS A 270 -10.55 -10.38 3.07
C CYS A 270 -10.06 -9.36 4.12
N GLY A 271 -10.60 -8.13 4.15
CA GLY A 271 -10.16 -7.11 5.11
C GLY A 271 -8.89 -6.33 4.72
N ALA A 272 -8.36 -6.49 3.50
CA ALA A 272 -7.19 -5.74 3.04
C ALA A 272 -7.32 -4.21 3.18
N PRO A 273 -8.48 -3.56 2.89
CA PRO A 273 -8.65 -2.13 3.15
C PRO A 273 -8.49 -1.74 4.63
N ALA A 274 -9.03 -2.54 5.56
CA ALA A 274 -8.86 -2.30 7.00
C ALA A 274 -7.40 -2.38 7.43
N TYR A 275 -6.68 -3.42 6.96
CA TYR A 275 -5.25 -3.56 7.18
C TYR A 275 -4.48 -2.33 6.65
N TRP A 276 -4.76 -1.92 5.41
CA TRP A 276 -4.10 -0.75 4.82
C TRP A 276 -4.42 0.55 5.56
N ALA A 277 -5.63 0.69 6.11
CA ALA A 277 -6.02 1.85 6.90
C ALA A 277 -5.34 1.90 8.29
N GLY A 278 -4.85 0.76 8.79
CA GLY A 278 -4.42 0.60 10.19
C GLY A 278 -5.59 0.34 11.17
N ARG A 279 -6.76 -0.05 10.65
CA ARG A 279 -7.99 -0.37 11.41
C ARG A 279 -8.01 -1.83 11.83
N GLU A 280 -7.23 -2.18 12.85
CA GLU A 280 -7.10 -3.56 13.32
C GLU A 280 -8.43 -4.14 13.85
N ASP A 281 -9.32 -3.30 14.36
CA ASP A 281 -10.68 -3.68 14.76
C ASP A 281 -11.49 -4.23 13.58
N LEU A 282 -11.59 -3.46 12.48
CA LEU A 282 -12.32 -3.87 11.28
C LEU A 282 -11.62 -5.03 10.56
N ARG A 283 -10.29 -5.11 10.67
CA ARG A 283 -9.52 -6.23 10.15
C ARG A 283 -9.88 -7.51 10.91
N ALA A 284 -9.96 -7.46 12.24
CA ALA A 284 -10.37 -8.57 13.07
C ALA A 284 -11.82 -9.01 12.78
N ASP A 285 -12.73 -8.06 12.54
CA ASP A 285 -14.10 -8.36 12.11
C ASP A 285 -14.14 -9.13 10.78
N ALA A 286 -13.42 -8.66 9.76
CA ALA A 286 -13.33 -9.34 8.47
C ALA A 286 -12.73 -10.76 8.61
N ALA A 287 -11.70 -10.92 9.44
CA ALA A 287 -11.09 -12.22 9.72
C ALA A 287 -12.05 -13.18 10.43
N ARG A 288 -12.80 -12.70 11.44
CA ARG A 288 -13.84 -13.48 12.14
C ARG A 288 -14.95 -13.92 11.18
N LEU A 289 -15.44 -13.00 10.36
CA LEU A 289 -16.48 -13.29 9.37
C LEU A 289 -16.02 -14.35 8.36
N PHE A 290 -14.80 -14.23 7.83
CA PHE A 290 -14.24 -15.23 6.94
C PHE A 290 -14.15 -16.61 7.61
N ARG A 291 -13.60 -16.66 8.84
CA ARG A 291 -13.46 -17.92 9.59
C ARG A 291 -14.81 -18.56 9.88
N SER A 292 -15.80 -17.79 10.30
CA SER A 292 -17.14 -18.30 10.58
C SER A 292 -17.77 -18.98 9.36
N ARG A 293 -17.63 -18.39 8.16
CA ARG A 293 -18.14 -18.97 6.91
C ARG A 293 -17.39 -20.23 6.50
N TRP A 294 -16.07 -20.21 6.67
CA TRP A 294 -15.24 -21.38 6.40
C TRP A 294 -15.61 -22.55 7.33
N GLU A 295 -15.90 -22.29 8.61
CA GLU A 295 -16.36 -23.29 9.56
C GLU A 295 -17.78 -23.79 9.27
N GLU A 296 -18.70 -22.89 8.89
CA GLU A 296 -20.06 -23.23 8.44
C GLU A 296 -20.05 -24.20 7.25
N LEU A 297 -19.08 -24.05 6.35
CA LEU A 297 -18.88 -24.93 5.20
C LEU A 297 -18.17 -26.24 5.53
N GLY A 298 -17.86 -26.52 6.80
CA GLY A 298 -17.20 -27.76 7.21
C GLY A 298 -15.68 -27.77 7.01
N ARG A 299 -15.04 -26.59 7.00
CA ARG A 299 -13.58 -26.40 6.92
C ARG A 299 -12.91 -26.93 5.62
N PRO A 300 -13.42 -26.57 4.43
CA PRO A 300 -12.84 -26.96 3.13
C PRO A 300 -11.43 -26.41 2.88
N GLU A 301 -10.74 -26.91 1.86
CA GLU A 301 -9.59 -26.18 1.29
C GLU A 301 -10.06 -24.93 0.53
N VAL A 302 -9.45 -23.77 0.80
CA VAL A 302 -9.85 -22.50 0.20
C VAL A 302 -9.12 -22.27 -1.14
N ILE A 303 -9.87 -22.02 -2.20
CA ILE A 303 -9.33 -21.64 -3.52
C ILE A 303 -9.40 -20.11 -3.66
N LEU A 304 -8.24 -19.47 -3.82
CA LEU A 304 -8.12 -18.01 -3.90
C LEU A 304 -7.78 -17.55 -5.32
N ALA A 305 -8.50 -16.57 -5.85
CA ALA A 305 -8.16 -15.94 -7.14
C ALA A 305 -7.43 -14.59 -7.02
N CYS A 306 -7.32 -14.04 -5.80
CA CYS A 306 -6.73 -12.74 -5.55
C CYS A 306 -5.46 -12.85 -4.69
N PRO A 307 -4.27 -12.46 -5.20
CA PRO A 307 -3.03 -12.51 -4.43
C PRO A 307 -3.03 -11.66 -3.15
N SER A 308 -3.79 -10.56 -3.13
CA SER A 308 -3.95 -9.76 -1.91
C SER A 308 -4.77 -10.49 -0.85
N CYS A 309 -5.77 -11.29 -1.24
CA CYS A 309 -6.51 -12.13 -0.31
C CYS A 309 -5.61 -13.21 0.28
N GLU A 310 -4.79 -13.86 -0.55
CA GLU A 310 -3.78 -14.82 -0.10
C GLU A 310 -2.86 -14.22 0.95
N LYS A 311 -2.25 -13.06 0.66
CA LYS A 311 -1.38 -12.36 1.61
C LYS A 311 -2.07 -12.05 2.94
N GLN A 312 -3.34 -11.63 2.92
CA GLN A 312 -4.08 -11.33 4.14
C GLN A 312 -4.39 -12.60 4.95
N LEU A 313 -4.91 -13.66 4.31
CA LEU A 313 -5.21 -14.92 4.98
C LEU A 313 -3.96 -15.58 5.55
N ARG A 314 -2.82 -15.50 4.84
CA ARG A 314 -1.53 -16.00 5.34
C ARG A 314 -1.13 -15.35 6.67
N GLU A 315 -1.49 -14.08 6.87
CA GLU A 315 -1.15 -13.32 8.08
C GLU A 315 -2.13 -13.61 9.24
N TYR A 316 -3.45 -13.57 9.02
CA TYR A 316 -4.45 -13.70 10.11
C TYR A 316 -5.09 -15.09 10.26
N ALA A 317 -4.95 -15.97 9.26
CA ALA A 317 -5.51 -17.33 9.26
C ALA A 317 -4.53 -18.35 8.67
N PRO A 318 -3.29 -18.43 9.19
CA PRO A 318 -2.26 -19.30 8.64
C PRO A 318 -2.65 -20.78 8.63
N ASP A 319 -3.55 -21.19 9.54
CA ASP A 319 -4.08 -22.53 9.74
C ASP A 319 -5.06 -23.02 8.66
N ILE A 320 -5.69 -22.11 7.91
CA ILE A 320 -6.68 -22.48 6.88
C ILE A 320 -5.97 -23.02 5.63
N PRO A 321 -6.20 -24.29 5.22
CA PRO A 321 -5.60 -24.83 4.00
C PRO A 321 -6.09 -24.04 2.77
N ARG A 322 -5.17 -23.69 1.88
CA ARG A 322 -5.45 -22.82 0.74
C ARG A 322 -4.56 -23.10 -0.46
N THR A 323 -5.12 -22.88 -1.65
CA THR A 323 -4.40 -22.91 -2.92
C THR A 323 -4.85 -21.74 -3.81
N MET A 324 -3.96 -21.28 -4.70
CA MET A 324 -4.36 -20.27 -5.69
C MET A 324 -5.06 -20.96 -6.86
N LEU A 325 -6.09 -20.31 -7.39
CA LEU A 325 -6.85 -20.75 -8.57
C LEU A 325 -5.91 -21.18 -9.70
N TRP A 326 -4.87 -20.39 -9.99
CA TRP A 326 -3.92 -20.65 -11.07
C TRP A 326 -3.09 -21.92 -10.84
N ASN A 327 -2.63 -22.16 -9.61
CA ASN A 327 -1.90 -23.39 -9.29
C ASN A 327 -2.79 -24.62 -9.47
N LEU A 328 -4.07 -24.50 -9.12
CA LEU A 328 -5.03 -25.59 -9.25
C LEU A 328 -5.41 -25.83 -10.72
N MET A 329 -5.67 -24.77 -11.49
CA MET A 329 -5.97 -24.86 -12.93
C MET A 329 -4.83 -25.48 -13.73
N GLU A 330 -3.57 -25.20 -13.39
CA GLU A 330 -2.42 -25.86 -14.03
C GLU A 330 -2.47 -27.38 -13.92
N ARG A 331 -3.03 -27.91 -12.81
CA ARG A 331 -3.23 -29.34 -12.59
C ARG A 331 -4.51 -29.89 -13.23
N LEU A 332 -5.58 -29.09 -13.23
CA LEU A 332 -6.92 -29.49 -13.73
C LEU A 332 -7.08 -29.31 -15.24
N GLY A 333 -6.16 -28.59 -15.88
CA GLY A 333 -6.19 -28.24 -17.30
C GLY A 333 -7.00 -26.97 -17.59
N LEU A 334 -6.83 -26.40 -18.80
CA LEU A 334 -7.56 -25.20 -19.20
C LEU A 334 -9.09 -25.43 -19.25
N PRO A 335 -9.91 -24.38 -19.06
CA PRO A 335 -11.34 -24.47 -19.26
C PRO A 335 -11.68 -24.71 -20.74
N GLU A 336 -12.81 -25.37 -20.99
CA GLU A 336 -13.37 -25.48 -22.33
C GLU A 336 -13.76 -24.08 -22.82
N GLY A 337 -13.35 -23.72 -24.05
CA GLY A 337 -13.59 -22.39 -24.61
C GLY A 337 -12.65 -21.29 -24.10
N ALA A 338 -11.51 -21.65 -23.49
CA ALA A 338 -10.42 -20.69 -23.27
C ALA A 338 -10.04 -20.01 -24.60
N GLU A 339 -9.68 -18.73 -24.55
CA GLU A 339 -9.24 -18.00 -25.74
C GLU A 339 -7.96 -18.63 -26.32
N ASP A 340 -7.89 -18.82 -27.64
CA ASP A 340 -6.65 -19.16 -28.33
C ASP A 340 -5.79 -17.89 -28.45
N LEU A 341 -4.71 -17.85 -27.68
CA LEU A 341 -3.80 -16.71 -27.59
C LEU A 341 -2.64 -16.80 -28.62
N SER A 342 -2.70 -17.73 -29.57
CA SER A 342 -1.70 -17.89 -30.61
C SER A 342 -1.46 -16.58 -31.39
N GLY A 343 -0.19 -16.19 -31.51
CA GLY A 343 0.20 -14.93 -32.17
C GLY A 343 0.02 -13.67 -31.32
N ARG A 344 -0.41 -13.79 -30.05
CA ARG A 344 -0.44 -12.68 -29.08
C ARG A 344 0.77 -12.75 -28.15
N THR A 345 1.44 -11.62 -27.97
CA THR A 345 2.58 -11.47 -27.04
C THR A 345 2.16 -10.69 -25.81
N PHE A 346 2.46 -11.22 -24.63
CA PHE A 346 2.18 -10.58 -23.35
C PHE A 346 3.42 -10.41 -22.48
N SER A 347 3.42 -9.37 -21.64
CA SER A 347 4.29 -9.29 -20.48
C SER A 347 3.50 -9.52 -19.21
N VAL A 348 3.87 -10.54 -18.43
CA VAL A 348 3.18 -10.85 -17.17
C VAL A 348 3.56 -9.82 -16.10
N PHE A 349 2.57 -9.10 -15.57
CA PHE A 349 2.79 -8.19 -14.45
C PHE A 349 2.53 -8.92 -13.12
N ASP A 350 3.61 -9.34 -12.45
CA ASP A 350 3.52 -9.94 -11.12
C ASP A 350 3.19 -8.84 -10.06
N PRO A 351 2.02 -8.90 -9.39
CA PRO A 351 1.64 -7.93 -8.36
C PRO A 351 2.54 -8.08 -7.12
N CYS A 352 2.78 -6.98 -6.41
CA CYS A 352 3.55 -6.99 -5.16
C CYS A 352 3.03 -7.97 -4.10
N SER A 353 1.72 -8.27 -4.09
CA SER A 353 1.12 -9.26 -3.17
C SER A 353 1.52 -10.71 -3.49
N ALA A 354 2.03 -10.99 -4.69
CA ALA A 354 2.57 -12.28 -5.10
C ALA A 354 4.10 -12.33 -5.10
N SER A 355 4.75 -11.32 -4.51
CA SER A 355 6.21 -11.28 -4.41
C SER A 355 6.73 -12.46 -3.58
N GLY A 356 7.69 -13.20 -4.13
CA GLY A 356 8.25 -14.40 -3.50
C GLY A 356 7.46 -15.70 -3.74
N ASP A 357 6.23 -15.62 -4.26
CA ASP A 357 5.44 -16.80 -4.60
C ASP A 357 5.77 -17.31 -6.01
N THR A 358 6.91 -17.99 -6.12
CA THR A 358 7.43 -18.49 -7.39
C THR A 358 6.53 -19.56 -8.02
N ALA A 359 5.80 -20.33 -7.22
CA ALA A 359 4.85 -21.33 -7.71
C ALA A 359 3.67 -20.65 -8.40
N LEU A 360 3.02 -19.69 -7.74
CA LEU A 360 1.97 -18.86 -8.32
C LEU A 360 2.42 -18.17 -9.61
N GLN A 361 3.57 -17.50 -9.58
CA GLN A 361 4.14 -16.81 -10.74
C GLN A 361 4.40 -17.76 -11.93
N SER A 362 4.85 -18.99 -11.64
CA SER A 362 5.11 -20.00 -12.66
C SER A 362 3.82 -20.57 -13.25
N SER A 363 2.82 -20.88 -12.42
CA SER A 363 1.53 -21.39 -12.89
C SER A 363 0.80 -20.41 -13.80
N VAL A 364 0.84 -19.11 -13.48
CA VAL A 364 0.28 -18.06 -14.36
C VAL A 364 0.93 -18.10 -15.75
N ARG A 365 2.26 -18.20 -15.81
CA ARG A 365 2.99 -18.28 -17.08
C ARG A 365 2.70 -19.59 -17.83
N ALA A 366 2.60 -20.71 -17.11
CA ALA A 366 2.29 -22.01 -17.68
C ALA A 366 0.89 -22.03 -18.32
N LEU A 367 -0.11 -21.47 -17.64
CA LEU A 367 -1.49 -21.35 -18.16
C LEU A 367 -1.54 -20.48 -19.43
N LEU A 368 -0.89 -19.32 -19.42
CA LEU A 368 -0.86 -18.43 -20.59
C LEU A 368 -0.19 -19.10 -21.80
N ARG A 369 0.97 -19.76 -21.60
CA ARG A 369 1.64 -20.52 -22.66
C ARG A 369 0.82 -21.71 -23.14
N GLY A 370 0.14 -22.40 -22.21
CA GLY A 370 -0.76 -23.50 -22.53
C GLY A 370 -1.94 -23.06 -23.40
N ALA A 371 -2.37 -21.80 -23.27
CA ALA A 371 -3.39 -21.18 -24.11
C ALA A 371 -2.83 -20.59 -25.42
N GLY A 372 -1.52 -20.74 -25.71
CA GLY A 372 -0.90 -20.31 -26.97
C GLY A 372 -0.15 -18.97 -26.93
N ALA A 373 -0.10 -18.29 -25.77
CA ALA A 373 0.53 -16.97 -25.67
C ALA A 373 2.06 -17.01 -25.74
N GLU A 374 2.65 -16.03 -26.43
CA GLU A 374 4.08 -15.71 -26.32
C GLU A 374 4.32 -14.78 -25.12
N LEU A 375 5.36 -15.04 -24.32
CA LEU A 375 5.64 -14.26 -23.11
C LEU A 375 6.98 -13.53 -23.19
N GLU A 376 6.96 -12.21 -23.03
CA GLU A 376 8.13 -11.35 -22.86
C GLU A 376 8.28 -10.97 -21.38
N GLU A 377 9.36 -11.42 -20.74
CA GLU A 377 9.64 -11.11 -19.33
C GLU A 377 10.14 -9.66 -19.17
N MET A 378 9.60 -8.95 -18.18
CA MET A 378 10.08 -7.62 -17.84
C MET A 378 11.49 -7.69 -17.21
N PRO A 379 12.35 -6.67 -17.40
CA PRO A 379 13.68 -6.62 -16.79
C PRO A 379 13.69 -6.76 -15.26
N GLU A 380 12.64 -6.24 -14.60
CA GLU A 380 12.45 -6.35 -13.16
C GLU A 380 11.12 -7.06 -12.88
N LYS A 381 11.19 -8.31 -12.39
CA LYS A 381 10.02 -9.08 -11.94
C LYS A 381 9.38 -8.41 -10.73
N GLY A 382 8.04 -8.35 -10.72
CA GLY A 382 7.30 -7.79 -9.61
C GLY A 382 7.24 -6.26 -9.58
N GLY A 383 6.15 -5.74 -9.02
CA GLY A 383 6.03 -4.30 -8.83
C GLY A 383 4.80 -3.85 -8.06
N CYS A 384 4.91 -2.64 -7.51
CA CYS A 384 3.74 -1.88 -7.09
C CYS A 384 3.10 -1.24 -8.34
N CYS A 385 1.84 -1.54 -8.62
CA CYS A 385 1.06 -0.86 -9.67
C CYS A 385 0.60 0.55 -9.24
N GLY A 386 0.57 0.83 -7.94
CA GLY A 386 0.10 2.09 -7.37
C GLY A 386 -1.25 2.03 -6.68
N TYR A 387 -1.99 0.90 -6.73
CA TYR A 387 -3.34 0.83 -6.14
C TYR A 387 -3.37 0.66 -4.61
N GLY A 388 -2.59 -0.29 -4.07
CA GLY A 388 -2.70 -0.72 -2.66
C GLY A 388 -2.42 0.39 -1.66
N GLY A 389 -2.76 0.19 -0.39
CA GLY A 389 -2.45 1.16 0.66
C GLY A 389 -3.37 2.38 0.72
N LEU A 390 -4.47 2.40 -0.03
CA LEU A 390 -5.49 3.47 -0.05
C LEU A 390 -4.95 4.83 -0.51
N ILE A 391 -3.91 4.81 -1.36
CA ILE A 391 -3.20 6.01 -1.77
C ILE A 391 -4.04 6.98 -2.61
N SER A 392 -5.05 6.49 -3.32
CA SER A 392 -5.75 7.29 -4.33
C SER A 392 -6.48 8.52 -3.75
N TYR A 393 -6.87 8.47 -2.48
CA TYR A 393 -7.40 9.63 -1.75
C TYR A 393 -6.27 10.52 -1.20
N ALA A 394 -5.18 9.92 -0.74
CA ALA A 394 -4.09 10.64 -0.08
C ALA A 394 -3.15 11.33 -1.07
N ASP A 395 -2.79 10.69 -2.18
CA ASP A 395 -1.88 11.21 -3.21
C ASP A 395 -2.20 10.61 -4.59
N PRO A 396 -3.29 11.05 -5.25
CA PRO A 396 -3.66 10.57 -6.58
C PRO A 396 -2.60 10.85 -7.65
N GLU A 397 -1.84 11.94 -7.50
CA GLU A 397 -0.71 12.24 -8.39
C GLU A 397 0.38 11.18 -8.30
N LEU A 398 0.70 10.73 -7.08
CA LEU A 398 1.69 9.67 -6.88
C LEU A 398 1.19 8.31 -7.40
N LEU A 399 -0.11 7.99 -7.22
CA LEU A 399 -0.69 6.80 -7.86
C LEU A 399 -0.45 6.84 -9.37
N ASN A 400 -0.80 7.94 -10.03
CA ASN A 400 -0.62 8.09 -11.47
C ASN A 400 0.85 8.03 -11.90
N ALA A 401 1.76 8.61 -11.12
CA ALA A 401 3.19 8.55 -11.38
C ALA A 401 3.73 7.11 -11.28
N VAL A 402 3.31 6.35 -10.26
CA VAL A 402 3.67 4.93 -10.13
C VAL A 402 3.14 4.14 -11.33
N ALA A 403 1.85 4.30 -11.66
CA ALA A 403 1.20 3.56 -12.73
C ALA A 403 1.90 3.80 -14.09
N ARG A 404 2.15 5.07 -14.45
CA ARG A 404 2.84 5.43 -15.72
C ARG A 404 4.24 4.86 -15.80
N ARG A 405 5.05 5.07 -14.75
CA ARG A 405 6.42 4.55 -14.71
C ARG A 405 6.49 3.03 -14.84
N ARG A 406 5.48 2.31 -14.33
CA ARG A 406 5.40 0.84 -14.46
C ARG A 406 4.84 0.39 -15.81
N ALA A 407 3.96 1.18 -16.42
CA ALA A 407 3.44 0.90 -17.76
C ALA A 407 4.51 0.99 -18.86
N GLU A 408 5.52 1.83 -18.67
CA GLU A 408 6.64 2.03 -19.61
C GLU A 408 7.67 0.88 -19.64
N ARG A 409 7.55 -0.12 -18.77
CA ARG A 409 8.55 -1.20 -18.64
C ARG A 409 8.56 -2.21 -19.79
N SER A 410 7.47 -2.31 -20.54
CA SER A 410 7.36 -3.18 -21.71
C SER A 410 6.36 -2.58 -22.70
N GLY A 411 6.58 -2.81 -24.00
CA GLY A 411 5.66 -2.43 -25.07
C GLY A 411 4.46 -3.38 -25.20
N ALA A 412 4.63 -4.66 -24.89
CA ALA A 412 3.62 -5.71 -25.05
C ALA A 412 2.40 -5.50 -24.14
N GLU A 413 1.26 -6.11 -24.49
CA GLU A 413 0.08 -6.12 -23.62
C GLU A 413 0.41 -6.75 -22.26
N TYR A 414 -0.12 -6.20 -21.17
CA TYR A 414 0.10 -6.78 -19.84
C TYR A 414 -0.91 -7.89 -19.56
N ALA A 415 -0.42 -9.04 -19.08
CA ALA A 415 -1.24 -10.06 -18.46
C ALA A 415 -1.13 -9.92 -16.93
N ALA A 416 -2.20 -9.50 -16.28
CA ALA A 416 -2.27 -9.33 -14.83
C ALA A 416 -3.13 -10.41 -14.18
N TYR A 417 -2.75 -10.84 -12.97
CA TYR A 417 -3.56 -11.75 -12.14
C TYR A 417 -3.95 -11.13 -10.80
N CYS A 418 -3.93 -9.80 -10.78
CA CYS A 418 -4.53 -8.96 -9.75
C CYS A 418 -5.36 -7.89 -10.46
N VAL A 419 -6.67 -7.93 -10.24
CA VAL A 419 -7.62 -7.03 -10.91
C VAL A 419 -7.35 -5.54 -10.66
N ASN A 420 -6.80 -5.22 -9.49
CA ASN A 420 -6.39 -3.84 -9.18
C ASN A 420 -5.19 -3.40 -10.02
N CYS A 421 -4.27 -4.31 -10.36
CA CYS A 421 -3.17 -3.98 -11.28
C CYS A 421 -3.73 -3.77 -12.69
N ARG A 422 -4.61 -4.66 -13.16
CA ARG A 422 -5.30 -4.53 -14.45
C ARG A 422 -5.99 -3.17 -14.59
N ASP A 423 -6.85 -2.82 -13.63
CA ASP A 423 -7.59 -1.56 -13.64
C ASP A 423 -6.67 -0.33 -13.59
N THR A 424 -5.64 -0.37 -12.74
CA THR A 424 -4.69 0.75 -12.62
C THR A 424 -3.95 1.02 -13.93
N PHE A 425 -3.56 -0.05 -14.65
CA PHE A 425 -2.86 0.09 -15.93
C PHE A 425 -3.78 0.53 -17.07
N LEU A 426 -5.01 0.02 -17.13
CA LEU A 426 -5.97 0.48 -18.14
C LEU A 426 -6.31 1.96 -17.95
N ARG A 427 -6.47 2.43 -16.71
CA ARG A 427 -6.70 3.85 -16.41
C ARG A 427 -5.55 4.76 -16.84
N CYS A 428 -4.31 4.25 -16.91
CA CYS A 428 -3.17 5.01 -17.42
C CYS A 428 -2.90 4.79 -18.91
N GLY A 429 -3.76 4.06 -19.63
CA GLY A 429 -3.68 3.83 -21.08
C GLY A 429 -2.84 2.63 -21.49
N LYS A 430 -2.41 1.78 -20.55
CA LYS A 430 -1.66 0.55 -20.86
C LYS A 430 -2.61 -0.60 -21.11
N SER A 431 -2.58 -1.15 -22.34
CA SER A 431 -3.34 -2.38 -22.67
C SER A 431 -2.99 -3.48 -21.69
N THR A 432 -4.00 -3.94 -20.94
CA THR A 432 -3.82 -4.90 -19.84
C THR A 432 -5.06 -5.77 -19.68
N SER A 433 -4.90 -7.08 -19.87
CA SER A 433 -5.94 -8.07 -19.59
C SER A 433 -5.71 -8.74 -18.24
N HIS A 434 -6.79 -9.02 -17.52
CA HIS A 434 -6.74 -9.94 -16.40
C HIS A 434 -6.72 -11.38 -16.93
N ILE A 435 -5.97 -12.28 -16.31
CA ILE A 435 -5.90 -13.69 -16.74
C ILE A 435 -7.28 -14.38 -16.79
N LEU A 436 -8.24 -13.94 -15.97
CA LEU A 436 -9.63 -14.43 -16.07
C LEU A 436 -10.31 -14.03 -17.38
N GLU A 437 -10.07 -12.83 -17.90
CA GLU A 437 -10.65 -12.37 -19.18
C GLU A 437 -10.14 -13.25 -20.32
N LEU A 438 -8.87 -13.68 -20.27
CA LEU A 438 -8.25 -14.54 -21.27
C LEU A 438 -8.69 -16.00 -21.17
N LEU A 439 -8.79 -16.54 -19.95
CA LEU A 439 -9.13 -17.95 -19.74
C LEU A 439 -10.64 -18.22 -19.76
N PHE A 440 -11.47 -17.21 -19.49
CA PHE A 440 -12.93 -17.34 -19.46
C PHE A 440 -13.60 -16.23 -20.27
N PRO A 441 -13.37 -16.14 -21.58
CA PRO A 441 -13.84 -15.01 -22.39
C PRO A 441 -15.37 -14.90 -22.32
N GLN A 442 -15.88 -13.74 -21.90
CA GLN A 442 -17.33 -13.46 -21.85
C GLN A 442 -17.76 -12.42 -22.89
N LYS A 443 -16.96 -11.36 -23.13
CA LYS A 443 -17.08 -10.30 -24.16
C LYS A 443 -15.70 -9.60 -24.34
N ASP A 444 -15.58 -8.68 -25.29
CA ASP A 444 -14.40 -7.81 -25.46
C ASP A 444 -13.98 -7.12 -24.14
N GLN A 445 -12.71 -6.70 -24.06
CA GLN A 445 -12.13 -6.03 -22.89
C GLN A 445 -13.01 -4.87 -22.40
N ARG A 446 -13.56 -5.01 -21.19
CA ARG A 446 -14.51 -4.03 -20.64
C ARG A 446 -13.80 -2.84 -20.00
N PRO A 447 -14.30 -1.61 -20.16
CA PRO A 447 -13.81 -0.48 -19.37
C PRO A 447 -14.05 -0.73 -17.88
N ALA A 448 -13.31 -0.02 -17.04
CA ALA A 448 -13.52 -0.08 -15.60
C ALA A 448 -14.95 0.37 -15.24
N PRO A 449 -15.72 -0.41 -14.47
CA PRO A 449 -17.03 0.02 -14.01
C PRO A 449 -16.90 1.22 -13.06
N THR A 450 -17.94 2.06 -13.04
CA THR A 450 -18.09 3.15 -12.07
C THR A 450 -18.13 2.62 -10.64
N LEU A 451 -18.02 3.48 -9.62
CA LEU A 451 -18.05 3.03 -8.23
C LEU A 451 -19.41 2.38 -7.87
N ASP A 452 -20.52 2.95 -8.32
CA ASP A 452 -21.84 2.34 -8.18
C ASP A 452 -21.96 1.05 -9.01
N GLY A 453 -21.45 1.05 -10.25
CA GLY A 453 -21.41 -0.16 -11.09
C GLY A 453 -20.63 -1.30 -10.44
N GLN A 454 -19.56 -1.01 -9.70
CA GLN A 454 -18.82 -2.01 -8.91
C GLN A 454 -19.65 -2.61 -7.78
N ARG A 455 -20.52 -1.83 -7.13
CA ARG A 455 -21.45 -2.34 -6.10
C ARG A 455 -22.55 -3.18 -6.73
N GLU A 456 -23.16 -2.67 -7.79
CA GLU A 456 -24.21 -3.39 -8.53
C GLU A 456 -23.68 -4.72 -9.08
N ASN A 457 -22.50 -4.75 -9.70
CA ASN A 457 -21.91 -6.00 -10.20
C ASN A 457 -21.77 -7.08 -9.10
N ARG A 458 -21.39 -6.69 -7.88
CA ARG A 458 -21.29 -7.65 -6.76
C ARG A 458 -22.67 -8.14 -6.30
N LEU A 459 -23.66 -7.24 -6.22
CA LEU A 459 -25.05 -7.61 -5.89
C LEU A 459 -25.64 -8.52 -6.95
N ALA A 460 -25.51 -8.16 -8.22
CA ALA A 460 -25.95 -8.95 -9.36
C ALA A 460 -25.30 -10.34 -9.37
N LEU A 461 -23.97 -10.43 -9.17
CA LEU A 461 -23.28 -11.71 -9.07
C LEU A 461 -23.84 -12.56 -7.91
N ALA A 462 -24.04 -11.97 -6.73
CA ALA A 462 -24.60 -12.69 -5.58
C ALA A 462 -26.02 -13.23 -5.87
N ARG A 463 -26.88 -12.43 -6.52
CA ARG A 463 -28.24 -12.83 -6.92
C ARG A 463 -28.23 -13.95 -7.94
N ARG A 464 -27.40 -13.85 -9.00
CA ARG A 464 -27.27 -14.88 -10.03
C ARG A 464 -26.84 -16.22 -9.43
N LEU A 465 -25.88 -16.21 -8.51
CA LEU A 465 -25.42 -17.42 -7.82
C LEU A 465 -26.50 -18.05 -6.93
N ARG A 466 -27.45 -17.27 -6.39
CA ARG A 466 -28.63 -17.78 -5.66
C ARG A 466 -29.73 -18.32 -6.59
N GLY A 467 -29.62 -18.11 -7.91
CA GLY A 467 -30.69 -18.42 -8.86
C GLY A 467 -31.84 -17.41 -8.84
N GLU A 468 -31.64 -16.23 -8.25
CA GLU A 468 -32.65 -15.17 -8.22
C GLU A 468 -32.74 -14.49 -9.59
N SER A 469 -33.94 -14.43 -10.17
CA SER A 469 -34.22 -13.72 -11.43
C SER A 469 -34.83 -12.36 -11.13
N GLY A 470 -34.18 -11.27 -11.57
CA GLY A 470 -34.74 -9.92 -11.45
C GLY A 470 -33.68 -8.82 -11.64
N GLU A 471 -34.08 -7.69 -12.20
CA GLU A 471 -33.27 -6.46 -12.17
C GLU A 471 -33.36 -5.81 -10.78
N THR A 472 -32.28 -5.17 -10.33
CA THR A 472 -32.37 -4.17 -9.25
C THR A 472 -33.02 -2.94 -9.86
N GLY A 473 -34.34 -2.88 -9.79
CA GLY A 473 -35.13 -1.84 -10.44
C GLY A 473 -36.06 -1.14 -9.47
N GLY A 474 -35.53 -0.24 -8.64
CA GLY A 474 -36.17 1.07 -8.59
C GLY A 474 -35.63 1.83 -9.79
N ALA A 475 -36.47 2.27 -10.73
CA ALA A 475 -36.00 3.16 -11.79
C ALA A 475 -35.24 4.31 -11.11
N ALA A 476 -33.95 4.49 -11.43
CA ALA A 476 -33.14 5.53 -10.83
C ALA A 476 -33.83 6.86 -11.14
N ARG A 477 -34.49 7.43 -10.12
CA ARG A 477 -35.11 8.75 -10.25
C ARG A 477 -34.02 9.78 -10.52
N VAL A 478 -32.80 9.53 -10.04
CA VAL A 478 -31.67 10.43 -10.26
C VAL A 478 -30.89 10.04 -11.49
N VAL A 479 -30.73 10.99 -12.41
CA VAL A 479 -29.93 10.83 -13.63
C VAL A 479 -28.80 11.85 -13.65
N ALA A 480 -27.60 11.43 -14.07
CA ALA A 480 -26.43 12.28 -14.20
C ALA A 480 -25.78 12.03 -15.57
N ASP A 481 -25.14 13.05 -16.15
CA ASP A 481 -24.36 12.87 -17.37
C ASP A 481 -23.01 12.15 -17.10
N ASP A 482 -22.40 11.62 -18.15
CA ASP A 482 -21.14 10.86 -18.06
C ASP A 482 -19.97 11.68 -17.49
N ALA A 483 -19.94 12.99 -17.75
CA ALA A 483 -18.87 13.86 -17.27
C ALA A 483 -18.99 14.06 -15.75
N LEU A 484 -20.21 14.22 -15.24
CA LEU A 484 -20.51 14.30 -13.82
C LEU A 484 -20.23 12.96 -13.14
N ILE A 485 -20.68 11.83 -13.69
CA ILE A 485 -20.38 10.49 -13.16
C ILE A 485 -18.86 10.30 -13.02
N LYS A 486 -18.09 10.66 -14.06
CA LYS A 486 -16.62 10.59 -14.01
C LYS A 486 -16.01 11.49 -12.93
N LYS A 487 -16.58 12.67 -12.70
CA LYS A 487 -16.17 13.56 -11.60
C LYS A 487 -16.46 12.91 -10.24
N LEU A 488 -17.65 12.34 -10.05
CA LEU A 488 -18.05 11.69 -8.80
C LEU A 488 -17.16 10.49 -8.48
N ASP A 489 -16.88 9.64 -9.47
CA ASP A 489 -15.94 8.53 -9.35
C ASP A 489 -14.54 9.01 -8.93
N GLY A 490 -14.07 10.11 -9.52
CA GLY A 490 -12.78 10.72 -9.16
C GLY A 490 -12.75 11.33 -7.75
N GLN A 491 -13.92 11.65 -7.20
CA GLN A 491 -14.11 12.19 -5.85
C GLN A 491 -14.58 11.13 -4.85
N TYR A 492 -14.71 9.88 -5.27
CA TYR A 492 -15.22 8.76 -4.46
C TYR A 492 -16.60 9.00 -3.86
N ILE A 493 -17.48 9.64 -4.63
CA ILE A 493 -18.88 9.87 -4.27
C ILE A 493 -19.73 8.86 -5.05
N LEU A 494 -20.57 8.11 -4.33
CA LEU A 494 -21.51 7.19 -4.95
C LEU A 494 -22.79 7.92 -5.34
N LEU A 495 -23.33 7.63 -6.52
CA LEU A 495 -24.62 8.16 -6.95
C LEU A 495 -25.72 7.79 -5.96
N GLY A 496 -25.68 6.55 -5.42
CA GLY A 496 -26.65 6.12 -4.40
C GLY A 496 -26.63 6.95 -3.11
N GLN A 497 -25.53 7.64 -2.78
CA GLN A 497 -25.49 8.58 -1.65
C GLN A 497 -26.22 9.88 -1.97
N LEU A 498 -26.11 10.34 -3.21
CA LEU A 498 -26.80 11.53 -3.68
C LEU A 498 -28.30 11.26 -3.85
N GLU A 499 -28.67 10.06 -4.29
CA GLU A 499 -30.06 9.60 -4.32
C GLU A 499 -30.71 9.69 -2.94
N ARG A 500 -30.10 9.08 -1.92
CA ARG A 500 -30.62 9.18 -0.54
C ARG A 500 -30.67 10.60 -0.02
N ALA A 501 -29.72 11.45 -0.42
CA ALA A 501 -29.72 12.86 -0.05
C ALA A 501 -30.92 13.60 -0.63
N ILE A 502 -31.20 13.36 -1.91
CA ILE A 502 -32.34 13.95 -2.61
C ILE A 502 -33.65 13.38 -2.06
N GLU A 503 -33.77 12.07 -1.86
CA GLU A 503 -34.95 11.42 -1.29
C GLU A 503 -35.32 12.01 0.07
N ARG A 504 -34.35 12.07 1.00
CA ARG A 504 -34.56 12.70 2.31
C ARG A 504 -34.97 14.16 2.18
N ALA A 505 -34.34 14.91 1.28
CA ALA A 505 -34.64 16.32 1.08
C ALA A 505 -36.05 16.53 0.50
N GLU A 506 -36.50 15.63 -0.36
CA GLU A 506 -37.85 15.60 -0.91
C GLU A 506 -38.90 15.30 0.15
N GLU A 507 -38.64 14.30 1.01
CA GLU A 507 -39.52 13.89 2.11
C GLU A 507 -39.62 14.93 3.23
N THR A 508 -38.51 15.57 3.59
CA THR A 508 -38.44 16.46 4.76
C THR A 508 -38.61 17.94 4.43
N GLY A 509 -38.46 18.32 3.16
CA GLY A 509 -38.38 19.73 2.76
C GLY A 509 -37.02 20.38 3.01
N SER A 510 -36.02 19.64 3.51
CA SER A 510 -34.66 20.15 3.80
C SER A 510 -33.84 20.35 2.51
N ARG A 511 -34.23 21.36 1.73
CA ARG A 511 -33.59 21.77 0.46
C ARG A 511 -33.72 23.27 0.24
N PHE A 512 -32.74 23.84 -0.44
CA PHE A 512 -32.76 25.21 -0.92
C PHE A 512 -33.20 25.22 -2.38
N TYR A 513 -34.06 26.16 -2.76
CA TYR A 513 -34.47 26.38 -4.15
C TYR A 513 -33.85 27.70 -4.65
N ASP A 514 -33.17 27.64 -5.78
CA ASP A 514 -32.59 28.79 -6.49
C ASP A 514 -33.51 29.14 -7.67
N GLU A 515 -34.25 30.26 -7.55
CA GLU A 515 -35.20 30.73 -8.55
C GLU A 515 -34.53 31.17 -9.86
N GLU A 516 -33.29 31.69 -9.82
CA GLU A 516 -32.59 32.16 -11.02
C GLU A 516 -32.12 30.99 -11.89
N ARG A 517 -31.73 29.88 -11.25
CA ARG A 517 -31.23 28.69 -11.93
C ARG A 517 -32.28 27.60 -12.15
N ASP A 518 -33.43 27.71 -11.48
CA ASP A 518 -34.46 26.66 -11.40
C ASP A 518 -33.83 25.32 -10.96
N THR A 519 -33.23 25.34 -9.78
CA THR A 519 -32.49 24.19 -9.21
C THR A 519 -32.73 24.06 -7.71
N TYR A 520 -32.67 22.82 -7.22
CA TYR A 520 -32.67 22.49 -5.81
C TYR A 520 -31.25 22.11 -5.35
N THR A 521 -30.90 22.50 -4.14
CA THR A 521 -29.68 22.05 -3.45
C THR A 521 -30.05 21.40 -2.14
N CYS A 522 -29.55 20.19 -1.89
CA CYS A 522 -29.72 19.50 -0.63
C CYS A 522 -28.40 18.93 -0.11
N MET A 523 -28.43 18.49 1.15
CA MET A 523 -27.30 17.79 1.75
C MET A 523 -27.73 16.57 2.56
N LEU A 524 -26.82 15.60 2.66
CA LEU A 524 -26.94 14.48 3.58
C LEU A 524 -25.59 14.23 4.24
N ARG A 525 -25.60 14.14 5.57
CA ARG A 525 -24.45 13.68 6.34
C ARG A 525 -24.53 12.17 6.54
N GLU A 526 -23.54 11.44 6.05
CA GLU A 526 -23.36 10.01 6.31
C GLU A 526 -21.94 9.75 6.85
N GLY A 527 -21.87 9.16 8.04
CA GLY A 527 -20.58 8.94 8.72
C GLY A 527 -19.87 10.27 8.98
N SER A 528 -18.63 10.39 8.52
CA SER A 528 -17.84 11.60 8.71
C SER A 528 -18.00 12.64 7.60
N ALA A 529 -18.62 12.28 6.48
CA ALA A 529 -18.77 13.11 5.29
C ALA A 529 -20.18 13.68 5.14
N THR A 530 -20.25 14.89 4.60
CA THR A 530 -21.48 15.54 4.17
C THR A 530 -21.43 15.65 2.65
N TYR A 531 -22.46 15.13 1.98
CA TYR A 531 -22.63 15.12 0.54
C TYR A 531 -23.64 16.20 0.18
N TRP A 532 -23.31 16.99 -0.83
CA TRP A 532 -24.19 18.01 -1.40
C TRP A 532 -24.59 17.60 -2.80
N ALA A 533 -25.87 17.75 -3.11
CA ALA A 533 -26.43 17.50 -4.43
C ALA A 533 -27.18 18.74 -4.91
N GLU A 534 -26.84 19.19 -6.11
CA GLU A 534 -27.58 20.20 -6.87
C GLU A 534 -28.31 19.46 -7.99
N TYR A 535 -29.63 19.58 -8.04
CA TYR A 535 -30.47 18.84 -8.96
C TYR A 535 -31.65 19.67 -9.46
N ARG A 536 -32.18 19.28 -10.62
CA ARG A 536 -33.40 19.85 -11.21
C ARG A 536 -34.46 18.76 -11.35
N ARG A 537 -35.72 19.14 -11.17
CA ARG A 537 -36.86 18.25 -11.45
C ARG A 537 -37.22 18.32 -12.93
N GLU A 538 -37.25 17.16 -13.59
CA GLU A 538 -37.67 16.97 -14.98
C GLU A 538 -38.81 15.95 -15.02
N GLY A 539 -40.00 16.35 -14.57
CA GLY A 539 -41.14 15.45 -14.39
C GLY A 539 -40.92 14.50 -13.21
N GLU A 540 -40.89 13.20 -13.48
CA GLU A 540 -40.58 12.16 -12.48
C GLU A 540 -39.07 11.91 -12.31
N LEU A 541 -38.24 12.47 -13.20
CA LEU A 541 -36.79 12.38 -13.13
C LEU A 541 -36.20 13.56 -12.36
N LEU A 542 -35.09 13.29 -11.68
CA LEU A 542 -34.30 14.21 -10.89
C LEU A 542 -32.92 14.28 -11.56
N ARG A 543 -32.70 15.30 -12.37
CA ARG A 543 -31.41 15.48 -13.03
C ARG A 543 -30.40 16.05 -12.06
N LEU A 544 -29.38 15.28 -11.71
CA LEU A 544 -28.24 15.77 -10.96
C LEU A 544 -27.40 16.67 -11.87
N LEU A 545 -27.17 17.91 -11.43
CA LEU A 545 -26.39 18.91 -12.15
C LEU A 545 -24.98 19.03 -11.58
N ASN A 546 -24.85 18.88 -10.27
CA ASN A 546 -23.57 18.95 -9.58
C ASN A 546 -23.64 18.24 -8.23
N ALA A 547 -22.48 17.78 -7.75
CA ALA A 547 -22.34 17.32 -6.38
C ALA A 547 -20.89 17.45 -5.92
N TYR A 548 -20.72 17.45 -4.59
CA TYR A 548 -19.44 17.43 -3.92
C TYR A 548 -19.60 16.90 -2.50
N SER A 549 -18.49 16.60 -1.83
CA SER A 549 -18.48 16.18 -0.43
C SER A 549 -17.40 16.88 0.38
N HIS A 550 -17.62 17.02 1.69
CA HIS A 550 -16.65 17.51 2.65
C HIS A 550 -16.85 16.88 4.03
N HIS A 551 -15.87 16.99 4.92
CA HIS A 551 -15.97 16.42 6.28
C HIS A 551 -16.51 17.40 7.34
N ILE A 552 -16.96 18.59 6.94
CA ILE A 552 -17.58 19.59 7.84
C ILE A 552 -18.99 19.15 8.22
N ALA A 553 -19.31 19.20 9.52
CA ALA A 553 -20.67 19.02 10.02
C ALA A 553 -21.44 20.34 9.92
N VAL A 554 -22.56 20.33 9.19
CA VAL A 554 -23.52 21.44 9.17
C VAL A 554 -24.54 21.13 10.26
N ILE A 555 -24.64 22.00 11.25
CA ILE A 555 -25.58 21.87 12.36
C ILE A 555 -26.66 22.91 12.10
N ASP A 556 -27.90 22.45 11.90
CA ASP A 556 -29.04 23.36 11.83
C ASP A 556 -29.20 24.04 13.19
N SER A 557 -29.22 25.37 13.20
CA SER A 557 -29.49 26.12 14.41
C SER A 557 -30.95 25.88 14.80
N PRO A 558 -31.27 25.58 16.07
CA PRO A 558 -32.66 25.46 16.54
C PRO A 558 -33.49 26.74 16.33
N ASP A 559 -32.83 27.88 16.07
CA ASP A 559 -33.43 29.22 15.99
C ASP A 559 -33.50 29.81 14.57
N GLY A 560 -33.53 28.98 13.51
CA GLY A 560 -33.62 29.45 12.12
C GLY A 560 -34.52 28.62 11.24
#